data_AF-A0A8S8XC63-F1
#
_entry.id   AF-A0A8S8XC63-F1
#
_cell.length_a   1.000
_cell.length_b   1.000
_cell.length_c   1.000
_cell.angle_alpha   90.00
_cell.angle_beta   90.00
_cell.angle_gamma   90.00
#
_symmetry.space_group_name_H-M   'P 1'
#
loop_
_entity.id
_entity.type
_entity.pdbx_description
1 polymer ?
#
loop_
_entity_poly.entity_id
_entity_poly.type
_entity_poly.pdbx_seq_one_letter_code
_entity_poly.pdbx_strand_id
1 'polypeptide(L)'
;MADPFSTDFARMFEQMKVPGVDMESIIASQRKNLEALTKANQLALEGMQKVMQRQAEAVRAFATEFADMAKGVAADQGSPTDKVARSTDLVKASFEKTLNHMRELSETIAKSNTQAAEVLSSRVSEGLSELKDAMHKAKPHG
;
A
#
# COMPACT_ATOMS: atom_id res chain seq x y z
N MET A 1 34.06 3.42 12.84
CA MET A 1 33.20 3.23 14.03
C MET A 1 32.17 2.17 13.67
N ALA A 2 32.13 1.05 14.39
CA ALA A 2 31.06 0.08 14.21
C ALA A 2 29.79 0.64 14.86
N ASP A 3 28.64 0.52 14.18
CA ASP A 3 27.35 0.94 14.71
C ASP A 3 26.99 0.10 15.96
N PRO A 4 26.35 0.68 16.99
CA PRO A 4 25.99 -0.05 18.21
C PRO A 4 25.16 -1.30 17.91
N PHE A 5 24.30 -1.25 16.89
CA PHE A 5 23.47 -2.38 16.47
C PHE A 5 24.31 -3.52 15.89
N SER A 6 25.32 -3.22 15.05
CA SER A 6 26.19 -4.25 14.48
C SER A 6 27.13 -4.87 15.52
N THR A 7 27.55 -4.09 16.51
CA THR A 7 28.43 -4.53 17.60
C THR A 7 27.68 -5.43 18.60
N ASP A 8 26.43 -5.09 18.94
CA ASP A 8 25.58 -5.95 19.77
C ASP A 8 25.16 -7.23 19.04
N PHE A 9 24.87 -7.14 17.73
CA PHE A 9 24.58 -8.34 16.92
C PHE A 9 25.77 -9.28 16.86
N ALA A 10 26.99 -8.77 16.67
CA ALA A 10 28.23 -9.56 16.67
C ALA A 10 28.52 -10.21 18.04
N ARG A 11 28.28 -9.49 19.16
CA ARG A 11 28.40 -10.06 20.52
C ARG A 11 27.36 -11.16 20.78
N MET A 12 26.12 -10.96 20.35
CA MET A 12 25.08 -11.98 20.44
C MET A 12 25.42 -13.22 19.58
N PHE A 13 26.07 -13.01 18.43
CA PHE A 13 26.56 -14.04 17.52
C PHE A 13 27.69 -14.89 18.11
N GLU A 14 28.66 -14.26 18.79
CA GLU A 14 29.74 -14.98 19.48
C GLU A 14 29.22 -15.80 20.66
N GLN A 15 28.21 -15.31 21.36
CA GLN A 15 27.61 -15.98 22.52
C GLN A 15 26.62 -17.10 22.14
N MET A 16 26.07 -17.09 20.92
CA MET A 16 25.14 -18.11 20.40
C MET A 16 25.80 -19.17 19.50
N LYS A 17 27.11 -19.42 19.61
CA LYS A 17 27.73 -20.61 18.97
C LYS A 17 27.23 -21.90 19.64
N VAL A 18 26.00 -22.26 19.31
CA VAL A 18 25.33 -23.49 19.72
C VAL A 18 25.66 -24.55 18.67
N PRO A 19 26.35 -25.66 19.04
CA PRO A 19 26.61 -26.75 18.11
C PRO A 19 25.32 -27.23 17.46
N GLY A 20 25.29 -27.32 16.12
CA GLY A 20 24.12 -27.76 15.35
C GLY A 20 23.17 -26.65 14.87
N VAL A 21 23.47 -25.37 15.13
CA VAL A 21 22.67 -24.23 14.63
C VAL A 21 23.37 -23.52 13.48
N ASP A 22 22.70 -23.41 12.33
CA ASP A 22 23.19 -22.70 11.14
C ASP A 22 22.89 -21.20 11.24
N MET A 23 23.90 -20.43 11.63
CA MET A 23 23.76 -19.01 11.89
C MET A 23 23.76 -18.14 10.63
N GLU A 24 24.35 -18.61 9.53
CA GLU A 24 24.25 -17.93 8.23
C GLU A 24 22.81 -17.95 7.73
N SER A 25 22.12 -19.09 7.89
CA SER A 25 20.70 -19.22 7.60
C SER A 25 19.84 -18.28 8.45
N ILE A 26 20.17 -18.06 9.73
CA ILE A 26 19.47 -17.11 10.59
C ILE A 26 19.66 -15.67 10.10
N ILE A 27 20.89 -15.23 9.79
CA ILE A 27 21.13 -13.89 9.23
C ILE A 27 20.37 -13.71 7.92
N ALA A 28 20.42 -14.71 7.03
CA ALA A 28 19.71 -14.66 5.76
C ALA A 28 18.20 -14.53 5.97
N SER A 29 17.62 -15.27 6.92
CA SER A 29 16.22 -15.16 7.31
C SER A 29 15.85 -13.76 7.83
N GLN A 30 16.71 -13.15 8.65
CA GLN A 30 16.49 -11.78 9.13
C GLN A 30 16.57 -10.73 8.02
N ARG A 31 17.48 -10.90 7.05
CA ARG A 31 17.52 -10.04 5.85
C ARG A 31 16.23 -10.12 5.05
N LYS A 32 15.72 -11.34 4.80
CA LYS A 32 14.43 -11.54 4.12
C LYS A 32 13.27 -10.91 4.88
N ASN A 33 13.27 -10.95 6.22
CA ASN A 33 12.25 -10.27 7.03
C ASN A 33 12.27 -8.75 6.80
N LEU A 34 13.46 -8.13 6.80
CA LEU A 34 13.61 -6.70 6.55
C LEU A 34 13.15 -6.33 5.13
N GLU A 35 13.56 -7.11 4.13
CA GLU A 35 13.14 -6.90 2.74
C GLU A 35 11.62 -6.98 2.57
N ALA A 36 10.97 -7.97 3.20
CA ALA A 36 9.52 -8.11 3.17
C ALA A 36 8.80 -6.91 3.83
N LEU A 37 9.30 -6.44 4.97
CA LEU A 37 8.78 -5.25 5.65
C LEU A 37 8.96 -3.99 4.81
N THR A 38 10.14 -3.79 4.21
CA THR A 38 10.40 -2.66 3.32
C THR A 38 9.47 -2.69 2.12
N LYS A 39 9.28 -3.85 1.48
CA LYS A 39 8.40 -4.01 0.34
C LYS A 39 6.93 -3.77 0.68
N ALA A 40 6.45 -4.28 1.81
CA ALA A 40 5.10 -4.02 2.31
C ALA A 40 4.87 -2.52 2.56
N ASN A 41 5.85 -1.83 3.16
CA ASN A 41 5.78 -0.39 3.37
C ASN A 41 5.79 0.40 2.05
N GLN A 42 6.60 -0.01 1.07
CA GLN A 42 6.60 0.61 -0.26
C GLN A 42 5.23 0.49 -0.93
N LEU A 43 4.60 -0.69 -0.90
CA LEU A 43 3.26 -0.90 -1.45
C LEU A 43 2.20 -0.02 -0.75
N ALA A 44 2.28 0.12 0.57
CA ALA A 44 1.40 1.02 1.31
C ALA A 44 1.59 2.50 0.91
N LEU A 45 2.84 2.94 0.76
CA LEU A 45 3.18 4.30 0.32
C LEU A 45 2.75 4.58 -1.13
N GLU A 46 2.91 3.62 -2.04
CA GLU A 46 2.41 3.71 -3.41
C GLU A 46 0.88 3.88 -3.45
N GLY A 47 0.17 3.15 -2.58
CA GLY A 47 -1.28 3.30 -2.42
C GLY A 47 -1.66 4.72 -2.00
N MET A 48 -0.96 5.28 -1.01
CA MET A 48 -1.17 6.66 -0.56
C MET A 48 -0.84 7.68 -1.65
N GLN A 49 0.26 7.49 -2.39
CA GLN A 49 0.64 8.38 -3.48
C GLN A 49 -0.41 8.39 -4.60
N LYS A 50 -0.94 7.21 -4.97
CA LYS A 50 -2.02 7.09 -5.96
C LYS A 50 -3.30 7.80 -5.49
N VAL A 51 -3.65 7.67 -4.21
CA VAL A 51 -4.78 8.40 -3.62
C VAL A 51 -4.57 9.92 -3.72
N MET A 52 -3.38 10.43 -3.36
CA MET A 52 -3.07 11.86 -3.45
C MET A 52 -3.12 12.37 -4.89
N GLN A 53 -2.57 11.60 -5.84
CA GLN A 53 -2.62 11.94 -7.25
C GLN A 53 -4.06 12.03 -7.76
N ARG A 54 -4.92 11.07 -7.36
CA ARG A 54 -6.34 11.07 -7.70
C ARG A 54 -7.09 12.28 -7.12
N GLN A 55 -6.80 12.67 -5.89
CA GLN A 55 -7.39 13.88 -5.30
C GLN A 55 -6.96 15.15 -6.05
N ALA A 56 -5.69 15.26 -6.45
CA ALA A 56 -5.22 16.40 -7.24
C ALA A 56 -5.90 16.47 -8.62
N GLU A 57 -6.08 15.33 -9.29
CA GLU A 57 -6.84 15.22 -10.53
C GLU A 57 -8.31 15.62 -10.34
N ALA A 58 -8.96 15.15 -9.28
CA ALA A 58 -10.34 15.49 -8.95
C ALA A 58 -10.51 17.01 -8.75
N VAL A 59 -9.61 17.67 -8.01
CA VAL A 59 -9.65 19.13 -7.80
C VAL A 59 -9.51 19.90 -9.11
N ARG A 60 -8.58 19.49 -10.01
CA ARG A 60 -8.45 20.11 -11.33
C ARG A 60 -9.73 19.94 -12.15
N ALA A 61 -10.28 18.73 -12.17
CA ALA A 61 -11.52 18.44 -12.88
C ALA A 61 -12.70 19.27 -12.36
N PHE A 62 -12.82 19.43 -11.04
CA PHE A 62 -13.83 20.29 -10.42
C PHE A 62 -13.66 21.77 -10.80
N ALA A 63 -12.43 22.29 -10.81
CA ALA A 63 -12.18 23.67 -11.19
C ALA A 63 -12.57 23.94 -12.65
N THR A 64 -12.28 23.00 -13.56
CA THR A 64 -12.69 23.09 -14.97
C THR A 64 -14.21 23.03 -15.11
N GLU A 65 -14.86 22.04 -14.50
CA GLU A 65 -16.33 21.91 -14.54
C GLU A 65 -17.02 23.15 -13.99
N PHE A 66 -16.54 23.69 -12.88
CA PHE A 66 -17.11 24.91 -12.29
C PHE A 66 -16.97 26.11 -13.22
N ALA A 67 -15.80 26.29 -13.86
CA ALA A 67 -15.59 27.36 -14.83
C ALA A 67 -16.52 27.23 -16.05
N ASP A 68 -16.74 26.00 -16.52
CA ASP A 68 -17.65 25.73 -17.64
C ASP A 68 -19.11 25.94 -17.26
N MET A 69 -19.49 25.56 -16.03
CA MET A 69 -20.82 25.83 -15.48
C MET A 69 -21.08 27.33 -15.36
N ALA A 70 -20.11 28.10 -14.85
CA ALA A 70 -20.22 29.55 -14.72
C ALA A 70 -20.38 30.23 -16.08
N LYS A 71 -19.63 29.78 -17.11
CA LYS A 71 -19.82 30.25 -18.49
C LYS A 71 -21.19 29.87 -19.05
N GLY A 72 -21.64 28.64 -18.79
CA GLY A 72 -22.93 28.13 -19.23
C GLY A 72 -24.10 28.93 -18.66
N VAL A 73 -24.06 29.27 -17.36
CA VAL A 73 -25.05 30.12 -16.69
C VAL A 73 -25.02 31.55 -17.22
N ALA A 74 -23.84 32.13 -17.44
CA ALA A 74 -23.71 33.47 -18.01
C ALA A 74 -24.24 33.59 -19.45
N ALA A 75 -24.24 32.48 -20.20
CA ALA A 75 -24.78 32.39 -21.56
C ALA A 75 -26.26 31.96 -21.62
N ASP A 76 -26.90 31.65 -20.48
CA ASP A 76 -28.21 31.00 -20.45
C ASP A 76 -29.38 32.00 -20.51
N GLN A 77 -30.08 32.04 -21.65
CA GLN A 77 -31.34 32.77 -21.85
C GLN A 77 -32.59 31.85 -21.81
N GLY A 78 -32.46 30.61 -21.35
CA GLY A 78 -33.50 29.57 -21.43
C GLY A 78 -34.71 29.76 -20.50
N SER A 79 -35.78 29.02 -20.78
CA SER A 79 -37.04 29.03 -20.02
C SER A 79 -36.88 28.43 -18.61
N PRO A 80 -37.77 28.73 -17.65
CA PRO A 80 -37.71 28.17 -16.30
C PRO A 80 -37.67 26.63 -16.25
N THR A 81 -38.36 25.97 -17.19
CA THR A 81 -38.38 24.51 -17.34
C THR A 81 -37.04 23.94 -17.82
N ASP A 82 -36.37 24.61 -18.75
CA ASP A 82 -35.04 24.19 -19.25
C ASP A 82 -33.99 24.28 -18.14
N LYS A 83 -34.09 25.31 -17.29
CA LYS A 83 -33.22 25.50 -16.13
C LYS A 83 -33.37 24.38 -15.10
N VAL A 84 -34.59 23.88 -14.88
CA VAL A 84 -34.86 22.77 -13.95
C VAL A 84 -34.34 21.44 -14.49
N ALA A 85 -34.56 21.15 -15.77
CA ALA A 85 -34.03 19.93 -16.40
C ALA A 85 -32.48 19.91 -16.34
N ARG A 86 -31.84 21.02 -16.70
CA ARG A 86 -30.38 21.17 -16.68
C ARG A 86 -29.80 21.02 -15.28
N SER A 87 -30.48 21.53 -14.26
CA SER A 87 -30.09 21.36 -12.85
C SER A 87 -30.13 19.89 -12.42
N THR A 88 -31.13 19.14 -12.89
CA THR A 88 -31.27 17.70 -12.61
C THR A 88 -30.14 16.89 -13.22
N ASP A 89 -29.80 17.17 -14.48
CA ASP A 89 -28.68 16.52 -15.17
C ASP A 89 -27.34 16.79 -14.50
N LEU A 90 -27.14 18.02 -14.01
CA LEU A 90 -25.93 18.43 -13.29
C LEU A 90 -25.75 17.71 -11.96
N VAL A 91 -26.84 17.57 -11.20
CA VAL A 91 -26.85 16.81 -9.94
C VAL A 91 -26.55 15.34 -10.20
N LYS A 92 -27.19 14.75 -11.22
CA LYS A 92 -26.98 13.35 -11.59
C LYS A 92 -25.51 13.10 -12.00
N ALA A 93 -24.96 13.93 -12.88
CA ALA A 93 -23.57 13.81 -13.32
C ALA A 93 -22.58 13.95 -12.16
N SER A 94 -22.83 14.90 -11.25
CA SER A 94 -21.99 15.11 -10.06
C SER A 94 -22.02 13.90 -9.11
N PHE A 95 -23.18 13.27 -8.95
CA PHE A 95 -23.36 12.09 -8.12
C PHE A 95 -22.66 10.85 -8.72
N GLU A 96 -22.83 10.60 -10.02
CA GLU A 96 -22.15 9.51 -10.73
C GLU A 96 -20.62 9.66 -10.65
N LYS A 97 -20.11 10.88 -10.82
CA LYS A 97 -18.67 11.19 -10.72
C LYS A 97 -18.13 10.93 -9.30
N THR A 98 -18.88 11.32 -8.28
CA THR A 98 -18.50 11.10 -6.87
C THR A 98 -18.44 9.60 -6.54
N LEU A 99 -19.44 8.83 -6.99
CA LEU A 99 -19.45 7.38 -6.79
C LEU A 99 -18.27 6.69 -7.49
N ASN A 100 -17.92 7.11 -8.71
CA ASN A 100 -16.77 6.55 -9.40
C ASN A 100 -15.46 6.87 -8.67
N HIS A 101 -15.26 8.11 -8.19
CA HIS A 101 -14.10 8.44 -7.38
C HIS A 101 -14.01 7.61 -6.09
N MET A 102 -15.14 7.40 -5.40
CA MET A 102 -15.16 6.57 -4.19
C MET A 102 -14.82 5.11 -4.46
N ARG A 103 -15.29 4.54 -5.59
CA ARG A 103 -14.96 3.17 -6.00
C ARG A 103 -13.46 3.02 -6.26
N GLU A 104 -12.88 3.90 -7.07
CA GLU A 104 -11.46 3.84 -7.43
C GLU A 104 -10.53 4.04 -6.23
N LEU A 105 -10.89 4.94 -5.31
CA LEU A 105 -10.15 5.12 -4.05
C LEU A 105 -10.22 3.85 -3.20
N SER A 106 -11.40 3.25 -3.07
CA SER A 106 -11.60 2.01 -2.32
C SER A 106 -10.81 0.85 -2.93
N GLU A 107 -10.83 0.71 -4.25
CA GLU A 107 -10.07 -0.30 -4.99
C GLU A 107 -8.56 -0.11 -4.81
N THR A 108 -8.08 1.14 -4.88
CA THR A 108 -6.64 1.45 -4.70
C THR A 108 -6.16 1.10 -3.29
N ILE A 109 -6.93 1.46 -2.28
CA ILE A 109 -6.62 1.15 -0.87
C ILE A 109 -6.69 -0.36 -0.63
N ALA A 110 -7.77 -1.01 -1.07
CA ALA A 110 -7.96 -2.45 -0.91
C ALA A 110 -6.84 -3.25 -1.59
N LYS A 111 -6.45 -2.87 -2.81
CA LYS A 111 -5.36 -3.51 -3.55
C LYS A 111 -4.03 -3.35 -2.83
N SER A 112 -3.68 -2.15 -2.41
CA SER A 112 -2.40 -1.88 -1.72
C SER A 112 -2.28 -2.66 -0.42
N ASN A 113 -3.37 -2.72 0.36
CA ASN A 113 -3.42 -3.49 1.61
C ASN A 113 -3.34 -5.01 1.36
N THR A 114 -4.03 -5.51 0.34
CA THR A 114 -4.01 -6.93 -0.02
C THR A 114 -2.61 -7.36 -0.43
N GLN A 115 -1.96 -6.60 -1.31
CA GLN A 115 -0.60 -6.90 -1.77
C GLN A 115 0.43 -6.84 -0.63
N ALA A 116 0.31 -5.86 0.28
CA ALA A 116 1.16 -5.81 1.47
C ALA A 116 0.94 -7.03 2.39
N ALA A 117 -0.31 -7.43 2.61
CA ALA A 117 -0.64 -8.61 3.42
C ALA A 117 -0.13 -9.91 2.79
N GLU A 118 -0.22 -10.06 1.47
CA GLU A 118 0.33 -11.20 0.73
C GLU A 118 1.85 -11.33 0.90
N VAL A 119 2.59 -10.22 0.78
CA VAL A 119 4.04 -10.19 1.00
C VAL A 119 4.39 -10.67 2.41
N LEU A 120 3.69 -10.15 3.42
CA LEU A 120 3.92 -10.53 4.82
C LEU A 120 3.52 -11.98 5.09
N SER A 121 2.39 -12.45 4.54
CA SER A 121 1.91 -13.82 4.70
C SER A 121 2.84 -14.85 4.06
N SER A 122 3.36 -14.56 2.86
CA SER A 122 4.39 -15.38 2.21
C SER A 122 5.62 -15.49 3.10
N ARG A 123 6.09 -14.35 3.63
CA ARG A 123 7.28 -14.32 4.48
C ARG A 123 7.10 -15.11 5.78
N VAL A 124 5.92 -15.04 6.41
CA VAL A 124 5.60 -15.87 7.58
C VAL A 124 5.65 -17.35 7.23
N SER A 125 5.05 -17.76 6.10
CA SER A 125 5.01 -19.15 5.66
C SER A 125 6.41 -19.71 5.35
N GLU A 126 7.23 -18.90 4.68
CA GLU A 126 8.63 -19.22 4.43
C GLU A 126 9.44 -19.30 5.73
N GLY A 127 9.23 -18.38 6.67
CA GLY A 127 9.90 -18.40 7.98
C GLY A 127 9.57 -19.64 8.82
N LEU A 128 8.31 -20.12 8.76
CA LEU A 128 7.92 -21.38 9.39
C LEU A 128 8.62 -22.59 8.73
N SER A 129 8.83 -22.55 7.42
CA SER A 129 9.56 -23.59 6.69
C SER A 129 11.05 -23.59 7.06
N GLU A 130 11.67 -22.40 7.10
CA GLU A 130 13.06 -22.22 7.55
C GLU A 130 13.27 -22.72 8.99
N LEU A 131 12.32 -22.45 9.89
CA LEU A 131 12.36 -22.96 11.26
C LEU A 131 12.27 -24.49 11.31
N LYS A 132 11.36 -25.08 10.52
CA LYS A 132 11.22 -26.53 10.43
C LYS A 132 12.52 -27.18 9.93
N ASP A 133 13.15 -26.59 8.93
CA ASP A 133 14.41 -27.09 8.37
C ASP A 133 15.57 -26.95 9.38
N ALA A 134 15.62 -25.84 10.11
CA ALA A 134 16.59 -25.65 11.20
C ALA A 134 16.44 -26.72 12.29
N MET A 135 15.20 -27.04 12.68
CA MET A 135 14.90 -28.10 13.67
C MET A 135 15.27 -29.50 13.16
N HIS A 136 15.13 -29.78 11.86
CA HIS A 136 15.58 -31.04 11.26
C HIS A 136 17.11 -31.16 11.25
N LYS A 137 17.81 -30.06 10.95
CA LYS A 137 19.29 -30.00 10.94
C LYS A 137 19.91 -30.05 12.34
N ALA A 138 19.19 -29.58 13.36
CA ALA A 138 19.65 -29.57 14.75
C ALA A 138 19.50 -30.91 15.49
N LYS A 139 18.81 -31.91 14.93
CA LYS A 139 18.76 -33.26 15.52
C LYS A 139 20.11 -33.97 15.32
N PRO A 140 20.74 -34.52 16.38
CA PRO A 140 21.96 -35.30 16.22
C PRO A 140 21.63 -36.54 15.38
N HIS A 141 22.45 -36.81 14.35
CA HIS A 141 22.48 -38.12 13.74
C HIS A 141 22.85 -39.12 14.84
N GLY A 142 21.91 -40.01 15.17
CA GLY A 142 22.18 -41.16 16.04
C GLY A 142 23.17 -42.11 15.39
#